data_AF-V7GYV1-F1
#
_entry.id   AF-V7GYV1-F1
#
_cell.length_a   1.000
_cell.length_b   1.000
_cell.length_c   1.000
_cell.angle_alpha   90.00
_cell.angle_beta   90.00
_cell.angle_gamma   90.00
#
_symmetry.space_group_name_H-M   'P 1'
#
loop_
_entity.id
_entity.type
_entity.pdbx_description
1 polymer ?
#
loop_
_entity_poly.entity_id
_entity_poly.type
_entity_poly.pdbx_seq_one_letter_code
_entity_poly.pdbx_strand_id
1 'polypeptide(L)'
;MPTRDNPPFPAALRLFSAGVIIVLIVGAGLFFAPALVKPRWPWAVTPFNARFLGGFYTAEMAVMAALLVWNRWSPGRLVLVMAFIFTVIVSAASFINLGYFNFERKAPWLWFLVYLASAAVSGLFLWLARARPSAKGVILNSAWRAYLPAEMAVLGLYGVGLLLFPLTFGGFWPWPIDAFHAQVYSAIFLAGAGGTYLVWRSAPREELLVLGLAQFLVGLLAVLGLVITDAAVHRIDWTAAGTLCWLALFGWIGISGILKLCAARRHFAAQSA
;
A
#
# COMPACT_ATOMS: atom_id res chain seq x y z
N MET A 1 12.59 17.84 -24.86
CA MET A 1 13.83 17.89 -24.05
C MET A 1 13.62 17.10 -22.77
N PRO A 2 14.66 16.50 -22.14
CA PRO A 2 14.57 16.05 -20.76
C PRO A 2 14.48 17.29 -19.86
N THR A 3 13.42 17.39 -19.06
CA THR A 3 13.36 18.36 -17.96
C THR A 3 14.47 18.04 -16.96
N ARG A 4 15.21 19.06 -16.49
CA ARG A 4 16.17 18.89 -15.37
C ARG A 4 15.44 18.46 -14.09
N ASP A 5 14.22 18.95 -13.94
CA ASP A 5 13.27 18.52 -12.90
C ASP A 5 12.66 17.16 -13.28
N ASN A 6 12.53 16.26 -12.30
CA ASN A 6 12.08 14.86 -12.48
C ASN A 6 12.94 13.99 -13.43
N PRO A 7 14.19 13.67 -13.05
CA PRO A 7 15.06 12.78 -13.82
C PRO A 7 14.52 11.33 -13.92
N PRO A 8 15.10 10.47 -14.80
CA PRO A 8 14.69 9.07 -14.91
C PRO A 8 14.86 8.26 -13.62
N PHE A 9 14.09 7.18 -13.49
CA PHE A 9 14.19 6.27 -12.35
C PHE A 9 15.49 5.43 -12.45
N PRO A 10 16.32 5.32 -11.40
CA PRO A 10 17.63 4.67 -11.49
C PRO A 10 17.58 3.23 -12.02
N ALA A 11 18.48 2.86 -12.93
CA ALA A 11 18.48 1.54 -13.57
C ALA A 11 18.54 0.37 -12.57
N ALA A 12 19.35 0.49 -11.51
CA ALA A 12 19.41 -0.49 -10.43
C ALA A 12 18.08 -0.62 -9.67
N LEU A 13 17.38 0.49 -9.42
CA LEU A 13 16.03 0.46 -8.84
C LEU A 13 14.99 -0.11 -9.80
N ARG A 14 15.10 0.12 -11.12
CA ARG A 14 14.22 -0.51 -12.12
C ARG A 14 14.36 -2.03 -12.11
N LEU A 15 15.59 -2.54 -12.03
CA LEU A 15 15.86 -3.97 -11.92
C LEU A 15 15.34 -4.54 -10.59
N PHE A 16 15.56 -3.84 -9.48
CA PHE A 16 15.02 -4.21 -8.17
C PHE A 16 13.48 -4.25 -8.18
N SER A 17 12.80 -3.20 -8.66
CA SER A 17 11.34 -3.16 -8.78
C SER A 17 10.77 -4.24 -9.70
N ALA A 18 11.48 -4.62 -10.78
CA ALA A 18 11.10 -5.77 -11.60
C ALA A 18 11.18 -7.09 -10.81
N GLY A 19 12.22 -7.27 -9.98
CA GLY A 19 12.31 -8.39 -9.04
C GLY A 19 11.20 -8.39 -7.99
N VAL A 20 10.85 -7.22 -7.43
CA VAL A 20 9.73 -7.08 -6.48
C VAL A 20 8.40 -7.44 -7.13
N ILE A 21 8.13 -7.03 -8.39
CA ILE A 21 6.93 -7.45 -9.14
C ILE A 21 6.82 -8.98 -9.23
N ILE A 22 7.92 -9.70 -9.46
CA ILE A 22 7.91 -11.19 -9.51
C ILE A 22 7.48 -11.78 -8.16
N VAL A 23 7.90 -11.18 -7.03
CA VAL A 23 7.45 -11.60 -5.70
C VAL A 23 5.99 -11.20 -5.44
N LEU A 24 5.58 -10.01 -5.86
CA LEU A 24 4.20 -9.52 -5.72
C LEU A 24 3.19 -10.35 -6.52
N ILE A 25 3.59 -11.03 -7.61
CA ILE A 25 2.74 -12.02 -8.30
C ILE A 25 2.35 -13.17 -7.35
N VAL A 26 3.25 -13.62 -6.47
CA VAL A 26 2.94 -14.65 -5.47
C VAL A 26 1.95 -14.11 -4.43
N GLY A 27 2.12 -12.86 -4.00
CA GLY A 27 1.18 -12.15 -3.12
C GLY A 27 -0.21 -11.98 -3.74
N ALA A 28 -0.28 -11.48 -4.98
CA ALA A 28 -1.50 -11.36 -5.78
C ALA A 28 -2.20 -12.72 -5.99
N GLY A 29 -1.43 -13.81 -6.03
CA GLY A 29 -1.97 -15.17 -6.03
C GLY A 29 -2.84 -15.51 -4.81
N LEU A 30 -2.71 -14.83 -3.67
CA LEU A 30 -3.70 -14.95 -2.56
C LEU A 30 -5.06 -14.35 -2.92
N PHE A 31 -5.11 -13.35 -3.82
CA PHE A 31 -6.36 -12.79 -4.33
C PHE A 31 -6.98 -13.70 -5.38
N PHE A 32 -6.23 -14.07 -6.41
CA PHE A 32 -6.78 -14.77 -7.58
C PHE A 32 -6.86 -16.29 -7.41
N ALA A 33 -5.90 -16.92 -6.70
CA ALA A 33 -5.80 -18.37 -6.54
C ALA A 33 -5.47 -18.79 -5.09
N PRO A 34 -6.26 -18.37 -4.07
CA PRO A 34 -5.95 -18.62 -2.66
C PRO A 34 -5.75 -20.10 -2.32
N ALA A 35 -6.46 -21.03 -2.97
CA ALA A 35 -6.28 -22.47 -2.77
C ALA A 35 -4.87 -22.97 -3.14
N LEU A 36 -4.21 -22.35 -4.13
CA LEU A 36 -2.86 -22.70 -4.56
C LEU A 36 -1.79 -22.06 -3.66
N VAL A 37 -2.00 -20.81 -3.24
CA VAL A 37 -0.97 -20.03 -2.54
C VAL A 37 -1.02 -20.19 -1.02
N LYS A 38 -2.20 -20.27 -0.38
CA LYS A 38 -2.31 -20.38 1.08
C LYS A 38 -1.51 -21.55 1.69
N PRO A 39 -1.48 -22.77 1.12
CA PRO A 39 -0.66 -23.87 1.66
C PRO A 39 0.87 -23.64 1.57
N ARG A 40 1.28 -22.68 0.73
CA ARG A 40 2.69 -22.30 0.49
C ARG A 40 3.08 -21.02 1.25
N TRP A 41 2.12 -20.33 1.86
CA TRP A 41 2.35 -19.10 2.62
C TRP A 41 3.18 -19.36 3.89
N PRO A 42 3.94 -18.37 4.42
CA PRO A 42 4.84 -18.61 5.56
C PRO A 42 4.12 -18.93 6.88
N TRP A 43 2.94 -18.36 7.10
CA TRP A 43 2.05 -18.60 8.25
C TRP A 43 0.63 -18.99 7.80
N ALA A 44 -0.25 -19.37 8.74
CA ALA A 44 -1.63 -19.76 8.47
C ALA A 44 -2.55 -18.55 8.20
N VAL A 45 -3.31 -18.59 7.11
CA VAL A 45 -4.15 -17.46 6.65
C VAL A 45 -5.61 -17.88 6.50
N THR A 46 -6.56 -17.07 6.99
CA THR A 46 -8.00 -17.27 6.77
C THR A 46 -8.40 -16.94 5.31
N PRO A 47 -9.61 -17.31 4.82
CA PRO A 47 -10.05 -16.93 3.47
C PRO A 47 -10.07 -15.41 3.25
N PHE A 48 -10.63 -14.65 4.20
CA PHE A 48 -10.71 -13.19 4.12
C PHE A 48 -9.31 -12.54 4.23
N ASN A 49 -8.46 -12.98 5.17
CA ASN A 49 -7.09 -12.46 5.30
C ASN A 49 -6.27 -12.67 4.01
N ALA A 50 -6.46 -13.81 3.32
CA ALA A 50 -5.77 -14.09 2.06
C ALA A 50 -6.24 -13.15 0.95
N ARG A 51 -7.55 -13.00 0.76
CA ARG A 51 -8.11 -12.10 -0.26
C ARG A 51 -7.79 -10.64 0.02
N PHE A 52 -7.88 -10.19 1.26
CA PHE A 52 -7.49 -8.83 1.65
C PHE A 52 -6.01 -8.54 1.37
N LEU A 53 -5.10 -9.39 1.87
CA LEU A 53 -3.66 -9.23 1.70
C LEU A 53 -3.22 -9.34 0.22
N GLY A 54 -3.80 -10.29 -0.52
CA GLY A 54 -3.56 -10.41 -1.96
C GLY A 54 -4.08 -9.21 -2.77
N GLY A 55 -5.16 -8.58 -2.32
CA GLY A 55 -5.68 -7.34 -2.90
C GLY A 55 -4.68 -6.19 -2.75
N PHE A 56 -4.09 -6.05 -1.55
CA PHE A 56 -3.03 -5.06 -1.33
C PHE A 56 -1.79 -5.31 -2.21
N TYR A 57 -1.27 -6.54 -2.26
CA TYR A 57 -0.14 -6.87 -3.14
C TYR A 57 -0.45 -6.65 -4.63
N THR A 58 -1.69 -6.89 -5.06
CA THR A 58 -2.13 -6.61 -6.44
C THR A 58 -2.15 -5.11 -6.74
N ALA A 59 -2.56 -4.28 -5.77
CA ALA A 59 -2.48 -2.82 -5.89
C ALA A 59 -1.02 -2.33 -5.97
N GLU A 60 -0.14 -2.84 -5.11
CA GLU A 60 1.30 -2.53 -5.14
C GLU A 60 1.94 -2.97 -6.47
N MET A 61 1.60 -4.16 -6.97
CA MET A 61 2.10 -4.69 -8.25
C MET A 61 1.72 -3.79 -9.43
N ALA A 62 0.47 -3.33 -9.48
CA ALA A 62 0.01 -2.41 -10.52
C ALA A 62 0.70 -1.04 -10.44
N VAL A 63 0.94 -0.54 -9.23
CA VAL A 63 1.69 0.70 -8.98
C VAL A 63 3.16 0.58 -9.39
N MET A 64 3.84 -0.54 -9.08
CA MET A 64 5.21 -0.80 -9.53
C MET A 64 5.29 -1.00 -11.05
N ALA A 65 4.32 -1.66 -11.68
CA ALA A 65 4.25 -1.80 -13.12
C ALA A 65 4.11 -0.43 -13.82
N ALA A 66 3.19 0.42 -13.34
CA ALA A 66 3.05 1.80 -13.81
C ALA A 66 4.33 2.62 -13.62
N LEU A 67 5.05 2.41 -12.50
CA LEU A 67 6.34 3.06 -12.24
C LEU A 67 7.41 2.69 -13.28
N LEU A 68 7.52 1.41 -13.65
CA LEU A 68 8.50 0.96 -14.65
C LEU A 68 8.20 1.51 -16.06
N VAL A 69 6.92 1.71 -16.38
CA VAL A 69 6.46 2.36 -17.62
C VAL A 69 6.74 3.85 -17.61
N TRP A 70 6.41 4.57 -16.53
CA TRP A 70 6.65 6.02 -16.43
C TRP A 70 8.14 6.38 -16.33
N ASN A 71 8.95 5.55 -15.66
CA ASN A 71 10.40 5.71 -15.54
C ASN A 71 10.83 7.11 -15.04
N ARG A 72 10.23 7.59 -13.94
CA ARG A 72 10.49 8.92 -13.36
C ARG A 72 10.82 8.87 -11.87
N TRP A 73 11.69 9.78 -11.43
CA TRP A 73 12.16 9.83 -10.05
C TRP A 73 11.07 10.23 -9.06
N SER A 74 10.26 11.25 -9.33
CA SER A 74 9.21 11.70 -8.38
C SER A 74 8.21 10.59 -8.00
N PRO A 75 7.51 9.94 -8.95
CA PRO A 75 6.62 8.83 -8.61
C PRO A 75 7.38 7.68 -7.94
N GLY A 76 8.65 7.44 -8.32
CA GLY A 76 9.49 6.41 -7.70
C GLY A 76 9.85 6.72 -6.25
N ARG A 77 10.17 7.97 -5.93
CA ARG A 77 10.45 8.48 -4.58
C ARG A 77 9.27 8.23 -3.65
N LEU A 78 8.05 8.53 -4.11
CA LEU A 78 6.81 8.25 -3.37
C LEU A 78 6.67 6.75 -3.10
N VAL A 79 6.78 5.90 -4.12
CA VAL A 79 6.67 4.44 -3.98
C VAL A 79 7.77 3.90 -3.05
N LEU A 80 9.00 4.39 -3.12
CA LEU A 80 10.08 4.00 -2.20
C LEU A 80 9.78 4.39 -0.75
N VAL A 81 9.21 5.57 -0.49
CA VAL A 81 8.81 5.96 0.88
C VAL A 81 7.71 5.04 1.41
N MET A 82 6.68 4.77 0.60
CA MET A 82 5.58 3.87 0.96
C MET A 82 6.07 2.44 1.20
N ALA A 83 6.89 1.90 0.29
CA ALA A 83 7.47 0.57 0.39
C ALA A 83 8.45 0.44 1.57
N PHE A 84 9.26 1.45 1.86
CA PHE A 84 10.14 1.46 3.03
C PHE A 84 9.35 1.41 4.34
N ILE A 85 8.33 2.27 4.48
CA ILE A 85 7.44 2.26 5.66
C ILE A 85 6.77 0.90 5.80
N PHE A 86 6.17 0.38 4.72
CA PHE A 86 5.50 -0.92 4.72
C PHE A 86 6.44 -2.06 5.11
N THR A 87 7.60 -2.17 4.46
CA THR A 87 8.53 -3.28 4.67
C THR A 87 9.21 -3.24 6.03
N VAL A 88 9.50 -2.06 6.59
CA VAL A 88 10.01 -1.93 7.97
C VAL A 88 8.98 -2.39 8.99
N ILE A 89 7.72 -1.94 8.88
CA ILE A 89 6.66 -2.30 9.84
C ILE A 89 6.35 -3.80 9.77
N VAL A 90 6.21 -4.36 8.55
CA VAL A 90 5.95 -5.81 8.39
C VAL A 90 7.14 -6.65 8.85
N SER A 91 8.39 -6.20 8.66
CA SER A 91 9.57 -6.86 9.25
C SER A 91 9.49 -6.87 10.77
N ALA A 92 9.25 -5.72 11.40
CA ALA A 92 9.16 -5.60 12.85
C ALA A 92 8.01 -6.46 13.43
N ALA A 93 6.82 -6.40 12.84
CA ALA A 93 5.68 -7.24 13.21
C ALA A 93 6.02 -8.74 13.07
N SER A 94 6.75 -9.14 12.02
CA SER A 94 7.19 -10.54 11.83
C SER A 94 8.20 -10.99 12.89
N PHE A 95 9.13 -10.13 13.30
CA PHE A 95 10.10 -10.43 14.37
C PHE A 95 9.47 -10.49 15.77
N ILE A 96 8.46 -9.65 16.04
CA ILE A 96 7.72 -9.69 17.30
C ILE A 96 6.87 -10.98 17.39
N ASN A 97 6.35 -11.45 16.25
CA ASN A 97 5.41 -12.57 16.17
C ASN A 97 6.02 -13.85 15.55
N LEU A 98 7.31 -14.15 15.83
CA LEU A 98 8.03 -15.30 15.27
C LEU A 98 7.29 -16.65 15.43
N GLY A 99 6.48 -16.81 16.48
CA GLY A 99 5.67 -18.02 16.73
C GLY A 99 4.61 -18.34 15.66
N TYR A 100 4.28 -17.41 14.75
CA TYR A 100 3.38 -17.68 13.62
C TYR A 100 4.06 -18.41 12.44
N PHE A 101 5.39 -18.52 12.45
CA PHE A 101 6.20 -19.00 11.33
C PHE A 101 6.80 -20.38 11.61
N ASN A 102 6.48 -21.40 10.81
CA ASN A 102 7.19 -22.68 10.86
C ASN A 102 8.48 -22.63 10.02
N PHE A 103 9.62 -22.45 10.70
CA PHE A 103 10.96 -22.35 10.11
C PHE A 103 11.55 -23.67 9.58
N GLU A 104 10.91 -24.83 9.78
CA GLU A 104 11.22 -26.07 9.05
C GLU A 104 10.96 -25.89 7.53
N ARG A 105 10.04 -24.98 7.18
CA ARG A 105 9.66 -24.67 5.80
C ARG A 105 10.54 -23.55 5.26
N LYS A 106 10.84 -23.58 3.95
CA LYS A 106 11.60 -22.51 3.28
C LYS A 106 10.86 -21.17 3.17
N ALA A 107 9.54 -21.16 3.39
CA ALA A 107 8.69 -19.98 3.17
C ALA A 107 8.95 -18.82 4.16
N PRO A 108 9.07 -19.03 5.49
CA PRO A 108 9.51 -17.97 6.41
C PRO A 108 10.90 -17.40 6.09
N TRP A 109 11.88 -18.24 5.77
CA TRP A 109 13.22 -17.76 5.42
C TRP A 109 13.20 -16.84 4.19
N LEU A 110 12.43 -17.20 3.16
CA LEU A 110 12.22 -16.34 1.98
C LEU A 110 11.45 -15.05 2.33
N TRP A 111 10.45 -15.13 3.21
CA TRP A 111 9.70 -13.96 3.69
C TRP A 111 10.59 -12.93 4.38
N PHE A 112 11.36 -13.35 5.39
CA PHE A 112 12.30 -12.46 6.08
C PHE A 112 13.35 -11.91 5.12
N LEU A 113 13.91 -12.72 4.22
CA LEU A 113 14.86 -12.26 3.20
C LEU A 113 14.26 -11.17 2.30
N VAL A 114 13.06 -11.40 1.73
CA VAL A 114 12.36 -10.43 0.86
C VAL A 114 12.11 -9.11 1.60
N TYR A 115 11.55 -9.17 2.81
CA TYR A 115 11.15 -7.97 3.55
C TYR A 115 12.35 -7.17 4.05
N LEU A 116 13.38 -7.83 4.60
CA LEU A 116 14.61 -7.18 5.03
C LEU A 116 15.40 -6.58 3.87
N ALA A 117 15.56 -7.32 2.76
CA ALA A 117 16.23 -6.80 1.58
C ALA A 117 15.48 -5.61 0.99
N SER A 118 14.14 -5.65 0.97
CA SER A 118 13.32 -4.55 0.44
C SER A 118 13.37 -3.30 1.32
N ALA A 119 13.37 -3.46 2.65
CA ALA A 119 13.58 -2.36 3.59
C ALA A 119 14.99 -1.76 3.44
N ALA A 120 16.03 -2.60 3.40
CA ALA A 120 17.42 -2.15 3.26
C ALA A 120 17.69 -1.44 1.92
N VAL A 121 17.23 -2.00 0.79
CA VAL A 121 17.38 -1.39 -0.54
C VAL A 121 16.60 -0.09 -0.64
N SER A 122 15.34 -0.04 -0.17
CA SER A 122 14.52 1.18 -0.21
C SER A 122 15.14 2.28 0.67
N GLY A 123 15.56 1.95 1.89
CA GLY A 123 16.23 2.89 2.80
C GLY A 123 17.56 3.41 2.24
N LEU A 124 18.39 2.52 1.69
CA LEU A 124 19.66 2.89 1.05
C LEU A 124 19.44 3.83 -0.14
N PHE A 125 18.49 3.55 -1.02
CA PHE A 125 18.22 4.42 -2.16
C PHE A 125 17.57 5.75 -1.76
N LEU A 126 16.70 5.78 -0.73
CA LEU A 126 16.21 7.05 -0.16
C LEU A 126 17.36 7.88 0.42
N TRP A 127 18.31 7.26 1.12
CA TRP A 127 19.48 7.93 1.67
C TRP A 127 20.43 8.47 0.58
N LEU A 128 20.76 7.66 -0.42
CA LEU A 128 21.64 8.04 -1.54
C LEU A 128 21.00 9.09 -2.46
N ALA A 129 19.69 9.02 -2.66
CA ALA A 129 18.95 9.92 -3.54
C ALA A 129 18.33 11.14 -2.84
N ARG A 130 18.61 11.37 -1.55
CA ARG A 130 18.03 12.48 -0.75
C ARG A 130 18.21 13.88 -1.34
N ALA A 131 19.26 14.07 -2.15
CA ALA A 131 19.56 15.32 -2.84
C ALA A 131 19.00 15.40 -4.29
N ARG A 132 18.29 14.37 -4.79
CA ARG A 132 17.71 14.39 -6.15
C ARG A 132 16.41 15.21 -6.19
N PRO A 133 16.27 16.19 -7.09
CA PRO A 133 15.06 16.99 -7.20
C PRO A 133 13.85 16.13 -7.63
N SER A 134 12.74 16.27 -6.91
CA SER A 134 11.42 15.80 -7.34
C SER A 134 10.91 16.58 -8.55
N ALA A 135 9.78 16.16 -9.13
CA ALA A 135 9.02 17.01 -10.04
C ALA A 135 8.56 18.29 -9.33
N LYS A 136 8.38 19.37 -10.11
CA LYS A 136 7.90 20.65 -9.59
C LYS A 136 6.46 20.50 -9.08
N GLY A 137 6.24 20.94 -7.84
CA GLY A 137 4.93 20.89 -7.19
C GLY A 137 3.87 21.75 -7.84
N VAL A 138 2.62 21.31 -7.74
CA VAL A 138 1.44 22.09 -8.13
C VAL A 138 0.87 22.81 -6.90
N ILE A 139 0.36 24.04 -7.08
CA ILE A 139 -0.29 24.78 -5.99
C ILE A 139 -1.63 24.11 -5.67
N LEU A 140 -1.68 23.34 -4.59
CA LEU A 140 -2.92 22.81 -4.04
C LEU A 140 -3.86 23.94 -3.63
N ASN A 141 -5.15 23.81 -3.95
CA ASN A 141 -6.21 24.70 -3.47
C ASN A 141 -6.47 24.50 -1.97
N SER A 142 -7.27 25.38 -1.36
CA SER A 142 -7.61 25.34 0.07
C SER A 142 -8.20 23.99 0.51
N ALA A 143 -9.11 23.42 -0.29
CA ALA A 143 -9.72 22.12 0.00
C ALA A 143 -8.68 20.99 0.09
N TRP A 144 -7.78 20.84 -0.89
CA TRP A 144 -6.73 19.82 -0.84
C TRP A 144 -5.68 20.09 0.25
N ARG A 145 -5.37 21.36 0.55
CA ARG A 145 -4.47 21.74 1.65
C ARG A 145 -5.02 21.33 3.03
N ALA A 146 -6.33 21.34 3.22
CA ALA A 146 -7.00 20.89 4.44
C ALA A 146 -7.25 19.37 4.46
N TYR A 147 -7.62 18.78 3.31
CA TYR A 147 -7.97 17.37 3.20
C TYR A 147 -6.77 16.43 3.38
N LEU A 148 -5.63 16.68 2.73
CA LEU A 148 -4.49 15.76 2.81
C LEU A 148 -3.92 15.59 4.24
N PRO A 149 -3.81 16.64 5.08
CA PRO A 149 -3.47 16.47 6.50
C PRO A 149 -4.51 15.68 7.29
N ALA A 150 -5.80 15.86 7.03
CA ALA A 150 -6.87 15.11 7.70
C ALA A 150 -6.82 13.62 7.30
N GLU A 151 -6.64 13.32 6.01
CA GLU A 151 -6.46 11.97 5.51
C GLU A 151 -5.20 11.30 6.07
N MET A 152 -4.07 12.01 6.07
CA MET A 152 -2.82 11.58 6.69
C MET A 152 -3.00 11.28 8.18
N ALA A 153 -3.74 12.12 8.91
CA ALA A 153 -4.02 11.93 10.32
C ALA A 153 -4.92 10.71 10.58
N VAL A 154 -5.99 10.53 9.80
CA VAL A 154 -6.89 9.37 9.92
C VAL A 154 -6.15 8.06 9.62
N LEU A 155 -5.43 8.00 8.50
CA LEU A 155 -4.64 6.81 8.12
C LEU A 155 -3.50 6.55 9.11
N GLY A 156 -2.84 7.61 9.59
CA GLY A 156 -1.74 7.52 10.55
C GLY A 156 -2.20 7.03 11.92
N LEU A 157 -3.23 7.65 12.50
CA LEU A 157 -3.80 7.26 13.80
C LEU A 157 -4.40 5.85 13.74
N TYR A 158 -5.12 5.50 12.66
CA TYR A 158 -5.67 4.16 12.50
C TYR A 158 -4.57 3.10 12.36
N GLY A 159 -3.51 3.40 11.62
CA GLY A 159 -2.34 2.56 11.50
C GLY A 159 -1.59 2.37 12.83
N VAL A 160 -1.29 3.45 13.57
CA VAL A 160 -0.67 3.35 14.90
C VAL A 160 -1.58 2.56 15.86
N GLY A 161 -2.90 2.75 15.78
CA GLY A 161 -3.89 1.99 16.54
C GLY A 161 -3.83 0.49 16.26
N LEU A 162 -3.81 0.09 14.99
CA LEU A 162 -3.64 -1.33 14.59
C LEU A 162 -2.27 -1.93 14.98
N LEU A 163 -1.22 -1.11 15.10
CA LEU A 163 0.11 -1.57 15.48
C LEU A 163 0.27 -1.77 16.99
N LEU A 164 -0.25 -0.83 17.80
CA LEU A 164 -0.05 -0.79 19.26
C LEU A 164 -1.23 -1.39 20.05
N PHE A 165 -2.46 -1.26 19.53
CA PHE A 165 -3.70 -1.71 20.18
C PHE A 165 -4.51 -2.61 19.22
N PRO A 166 -3.90 -3.67 18.66
CA PRO A 166 -4.41 -4.38 17.48
C PRO A 166 -5.83 -4.92 17.63
N LEU A 167 -6.18 -5.48 18.80
CA LEU A 167 -7.50 -6.06 19.05
C LEU A 167 -8.60 -4.99 19.14
N THR A 168 -8.28 -3.79 19.61
CA THR A 168 -9.23 -2.66 19.68
C THR A 168 -9.50 -2.09 18.30
N PHE A 169 -8.46 -1.80 17.52
CA PHE A 169 -8.59 -1.18 16.19
C PHE A 169 -8.96 -2.18 15.08
N GLY A 170 -8.72 -3.47 15.29
CA GLY A 170 -9.24 -4.57 14.49
C GLY A 170 -10.68 -4.96 14.84
N GLY A 171 -11.21 -4.54 16.00
CA GLY A 171 -12.48 -5.03 16.55
C GLY A 171 -13.76 -4.70 15.75
N PHE A 172 -13.68 -3.80 14.76
CA PHE A 172 -14.81 -3.50 13.85
C PHE A 172 -14.70 -4.20 12.48
N TRP A 173 -13.67 -5.02 12.23
CA TRP A 173 -13.53 -5.70 10.94
C TRP A 173 -14.69 -6.68 10.70
N PRO A 174 -15.18 -6.85 9.46
CA PRO A 174 -16.30 -7.74 9.14
C PRO A 174 -16.02 -9.22 9.47
N TRP A 175 -14.74 -9.57 9.64
CA TRP A 175 -14.26 -10.88 10.06
C TRP A 175 -13.19 -10.71 11.15
N PRO A 176 -13.02 -11.67 12.07
CA PRO A 176 -12.03 -11.57 13.14
C PRO A 176 -10.60 -11.63 12.58
N ILE A 177 -9.75 -10.71 13.06
CA ILE A 177 -8.30 -10.71 12.85
C ILE A 177 -7.58 -10.83 14.19
N ASP A 178 -6.50 -11.62 14.22
CA ASP A 178 -5.62 -11.72 15.39
C ASP A 178 -4.64 -10.52 15.46
N ALA A 179 -3.90 -10.45 16.57
CA ALA A 179 -2.98 -9.35 16.83
C ALA A 179 -1.87 -9.22 15.77
N PHE A 180 -1.35 -10.34 15.26
CA PHE A 180 -0.29 -10.35 14.25
C PHE A 180 -0.80 -9.84 12.90
N HIS A 181 -1.96 -10.32 12.44
CA HIS A 181 -2.58 -9.83 11.21
C HIS A 181 -2.91 -8.34 11.30
N ALA A 182 -3.45 -7.86 12.42
CA ALA A 182 -3.71 -6.42 12.61
C ALA A 182 -2.39 -5.60 12.56
N GLN A 183 -1.33 -6.06 13.21
CA GLN A 183 0.00 -5.43 13.16
C GLN A 183 0.60 -5.43 11.75
N VAL A 184 0.47 -6.51 10.98
CA VAL A 184 0.91 -6.55 9.56
C VAL A 184 0.06 -5.62 8.70
N TYR A 185 -1.26 -5.54 8.91
CA TYR A 185 -2.15 -4.66 8.16
C TYR A 185 -2.02 -3.19 8.54
N SER A 186 -1.52 -2.85 9.74
CA SER A 186 -1.18 -1.47 10.13
C SER A 186 -0.26 -0.78 9.12
N ALA A 187 0.66 -1.55 8.51
CA ALA A 187 1.64 -1.10 7.55
C ALA A 187 1.00 -0.49 6.29
N ILE A 188 -0.19 -0.96 5.89
CA ILE A 188 -0.96 -0.46 4.74
C ILE A 188 -1.37 1.00 4.99
N PHE A 189 -1.92 1.27 6.17
CA PHE A 189 -2.41 2.60 6.54
C PHE A 189 -1.25 3.55 6.85
N LEU A 190 -0.18 3.07 7.49
CA LEU A 190 1.02 3.87 7.77
C LEU A 190 1.80 4.23 6.50
N ALA A 191 1.91 3.32 5.52
CA ALA A 191 2.44 3.63 4.20
C ALA A 191 1.55 4.63 3.45
N GLY A 192 0.23 4.47 3.50
CA GLY A 192 -0.74 5.43 2.96
C GLY A 192 -0.58 6.83 3.55
N ALA A 193 -0.47 6.94 4.88
CA ALA A 193 -0.23 8.20 5.58
C ALA A 193 1.10 8.86 5.18
N GLY A 194 2.18 8.08 5.10
CA GLY A 194 3.50 8.56 4.64
C GLY A 194 3.49 9.06 3.19
N GLY A 195 2.76 8.37 2.30
CA GLY A 195 2.53 8.83 0.93
C GLY A 195 1.73 10.13 0.86
N THR A 196 0.64 10.22 1.62
CA THR A 196 -0.21 11.43 1.72
C THR A 196 0.56 12.62 2.30
N TYR A 197 1.41 12.42 3.31
CA TYR A 197 2.32 13.45 3.82
C TYR A 197 3.27 14.00 2.74
N LEU A 198 3.87 13.11 1.94
CA LEU A 198 4.82 13.49 0.89
C LEU A 198 4.15 14.33 -0.22
N VAL A 199 2.95 13.92 -0.62
CA VAL A 199 2.10 14.65 -1.57
C VAL A 199 1.58 15.96 -0.97
N TRP A 200 1.23 16.03 0.32
CA TRP A 200 0.87 17.30 0.97
C TRP A 200 2.05 18.30 1.00
N ARG A 201 3.26 17.83 1.29
CA ARG A 201 4.47 18.66 1.41
C ARG A 201 4.98 19.21 0.08
N SER A 202 4.69 18.56 -1.05
CA SER A 202 5.31 18.91 -2.34
C SER A 202 4.40 18.85 -3.56
N ALA A 203 3.27 18.15 -3.49
CA ALA A 203 2.22 18.03 -4.52
C ALA A 203 2.67 17.89 -6.00
N PRO A 204 3.64 17.01 -6.37
CA PRO A 204 3.93 16.80 -7.79
C PRO A 204 2.79 16.06 -8.50
N ARG A 205 2.53 16.44 -9.76
CA ARG A 205 1.40 15.95 -10.56
C ARG A 205 1.46 14.42 -10.78
N GLU A 206 2.66 13.87 -10.89
CA GLU A 206 2.93 12.44 -11.04
C GLU A 206 2.77 11.66 -9.72
N GLU A 207 3.18 12.24 -8.59
CA GLU A 207 3.02 11.61 -7.27
C GLU A 207 1.55 11.57 -6.86
N LEU A 208 0.77 12.61 -7.19
CA LEU A 208 -0.68 12.64 -7.01
C LEU A 208 -1.40 11.56 -7.84
N LEU A 209 -0.93 11.28 -9.07
CA LEU A 209 -1.43 10.15 -9.87
C LEU A 209 -1.17 8.80 -9.20
N VAL A 210 0.05 8.58 -8.71
CA VAL A 210 0.45 7.28 -8.14
C VAL A 210 -0.26 7.01 -6.81
N LEU A 211 -0.31 8.00 -5.92
CA LEU A 211 -1.04 7.89 -4.66
C LEU A 211 -2.54 7.65 -4.93
N GLY A 212 -3.09 8.36 -5.92
CA GLY A 212 -4.47 8.17 -6.37
C GLY A 212 -4.76 6.76 -6.88
N LEU A 213 -3.88 6.21 -7.72
CA LEU A 213 -3.97 4.85 -8.23
C LEU A 213 -3.84 3.81 -7.10
N ALA A 214 -2.86 3.98 -6.21
CA ALA A 214 -2.63 3.09 -5.08
C ALA A 214 -3.87 3.01 -4.17
N GLN A 215 -4.41 4.15 -3.74
CA GLN A 215 -5.58 4.20 -2.86
C GLN A 215 -6.85 3.71 -3.56
N PHE A 216 -7.05 4.04 -4.84
CA PHE A 216 -8.17 3.50 -5.62
C PHE A 216 -8.15 1.97 -5.66
N LEU A 217 -7.00 1.38 -5.99
CA LEU A 217 -6.86 -0.08 -6.06
C LEU A 217 -6.95 -0.75 -4.69
N VAL A 218 -6.39 -0.16 -3.63
CA VAL A 218 -6.53 -0.69 -2.26
C VAL A 218 -7.98 -0.67 -1.80
N GLY A 219 -8.71 0.43 -1.99
CA GLY A 219 -10.13 0.51 -1.65
C GLY A 219 -10.98 -0.49 -2.45
N LEU A 220 -10.80 -0.53 -3.77
CA LEU A 220 -11.53 -1.43 -4.67
C LEU A 220 -11.26 -2.91 -4.36
N LEU A 221 -9.99 -3.31 -4.25
CA LEU A 221 -9.62 -4.72 -4.07
C LEU A 221 -9.89 -5.21 -2.64
N ALA A 222 -9.90 -4.35 -1.62
CA ALA A 222 -10.37 -4.70 -0.30
C ALA A 222 -11.87 -5.04 -0.33
N VAL A 223 -12.71 -4.16 -0.89
CA VAL A 223 -14.18 -4.37 -0.96
C VAL A 223 -14.53 -5.57 -1.86
N LEU A 224 -13.91 -5.69 -3.04
CA LEU A 224 -14.08 -6.88 -3.89
C LEU A 224 -13.58 -8.16 -3.20
N GLY A 225 -12.46 -8.09 -2.47
CA GLY A 225 -11.94 -9.21 -1.68
C GLY A 225 -12.92 -9.70 -0.63
N LEU A 226 -13.59 -8.78 0.08
CA LEU A 226 -14.66 -9.09 1.03
C LEU A 226 -15.85 -9.76 0.34
N VAL A 227 -16.44 -9.12 -0.68
CA VAL A 227 -17.62 -9.62 -1.41
C VAL A 227 -17.38 -11.00 -2.03
N ILE A 228 -16.26 -11.18 -2.74
CA ILE A 228 -15.94 -12.46 -3.42
C ILE A 228 -15.64 -13.56 -2.40
N THR A 229 -15.12 -13.24 -1.22
CA THR A 229 -14.92 -14.24 -0.17
C THR A 229 -16.25 -14.64 0.46
N ASP A 230 -17.09 -13.67 0.81
CA ASP A 230 -18.35 -13.95 1.49
C ASP A 230 -19.33 -14.73 0.61
N ALA A 231 -19.41 -14.40 -0.69
CA ALA A 231 -20.18 -15.18 -1.67
C ALA A 231 -19.75 -16.66 -1.79
N ALA A 232 -18.60 -17.05 -1.21
CA ALA A 232 -18.15 -18.43 -1.12
C ALA A 232 -18.27 -19.05 0.28
N VAL A 233 -18.34 -18.25 1.37
CA VAL A 233 -18.30 -18.78 2.76
C VAL A 233 -19.48 -18.39 3.65
N HIS A 234 -20.24 -17.35 3.27
CA HIS A 234 -21.45 -16.84 3.93
C HIS A 234 -21.25 -16.63 5.45
N ARG A 235 -20.40 -15.67 5.82
CA ARG A 235 -19.98 -15.35 7.20
C ARG A 235 -20.09 -13.88 7.58
N ILE A 236 -20.32 -12.97 6.64
CA ILE A 236 -20.40 -11.53 6.91
C ILE A 236 -21.83 -11.12 7.24
N ASP A 237 -22.01 -10.47 8.39
CA ASP A 237 -23.18 -9.65 8.64
C ASP A 237 -23.00 -8.30 7.92
N TRP A 238 -23.76 -8.09 6.86
CA TRP A 238 -23.75 -6.87 6.04
C TRP A 238 -24.50 -5.69 6.69
N THR A 239 -25.25 -5.93 7.76
CA THR A 239 -25.99 -4.93 8.55
C THR A 239 -25.23 -4.47 9.78
N ALA A 240 -24.26 -5.26 10.25
CA ALA A 240 -23.43 -4.93 11.41
C ALA A 240 -22.71 -3.59 11.24
N ALA A 241 -22.77 -2.75 12.26
CA ALA A 241 -22.14 -1.42 12.26
C ALA A 241 -20.63 -1.48 11.96
N GLY A 242 -19.93 -2.53 12.41
CA GLY A 242 -18.51 -2.74 12.09
C GLY A 242 -18.27 -2.93 10.59
N THR A 243 -19.05 -3.80 9.95
CA THR A 243 -19.01 -4.01 8.49
C THR A 243 -19.27 -2.71 7.73
N LEU A 244 -20.26 -1.93 8.15
CA LEU A 244 -20.57 -0.63 7.55
C LEU A 244 -19.43 0.39 7.74
N CYS A 245 -18.81 0.46 8.93
CA CYS A 245 -17.63 1.29 9.18
C CYS A 245 -16.41 0.88 8.35
N TRP A 246 -16.19 -0.42 8.17
CA TRP A 246 -15.09 -0.96 7.34
C TRP A 246 -15.31 -0.67 5.86
N LEU A 247 -16.54 -0.87 5.35
CA LEU A 247 -16.92 -0.48 4.00
C LEU A 247 -16.80 1.03 3.77
N ALA A 248 -17.17 1.86 4.75
CA ALA A 248 -17.00 3.30 4.69
C ALA A 248 -15.52 3.70 4.64
N LEU A 249 -14.64 3.05 5.43
CA LEU A 249 -13.20 3.29 5.43
C LEU A 249 -12.56 2.97 4.07
N PHE A 250 -12.76 1.76 3.54
CA PHE A 250 -12.17 1.37 2.26
C PHE A 250 -12.83 2.04 1.05
N GLY A 251 -14.13 2.34 1.13
CA GLY A 251 -14.84 3.17 0.17
C GLY A 251 -14.29 4.60 0.12
N TRP A 252 -14.06 5.23 1.29
CA TRP A 252 -13.43 6.55 1.39
C TRP A 252 -12.01 6.57 0.84
N ILE A 253 -11.19 5.56 1.15
CA ILE A 253 -9.84 5.40 0.56
C ILE A 253 -9.94 5.28 -0.97
N GLY A 254 -10.86 4.46 -1.49
CA GLY A 254 -11.07 4.28 -2.93
C GLY A 254 -11.52 5.57 -3.65
N ILE A 255 -12.51 6.27 -3.08
CA ILE A 255 -13.04 7.56 -3.58
C ILE A 255 -11.96 8.64 -3.52
N SER A 256 -11.20 8.72 -2.43
CA SER A 256 -10.06 9.62 -2.30
C SER A 256 -9.03 9.39 -3.41
N GLY A 257 -8.76 8.13 -3.73
CA GLY A 257 -7.90 7.74 -4.86
C GLY A 257 -8.40 8.29 -6.19
N ILE A 258 -9.69 8.12 -6.48
CA ILE A 258 -10.36 8.66 -7.68
C ILE A 258 -10.27 10.20 -7.71
N LEU A 259 -10.52 10.87 -6.59
CA LEU A 259 -10.44 12.34 -6.51
C LEU A 259 -9.03 12.86 -6.80
N LYS A 260 -7.98 12.17 -6.31
CA LYS A 260 -6.57 12.49 -6.63
C LYS A 260 -6.26 12.29 -8.11
N LEU A 261 -6.69 11.17 -8.70
CA LEU A 261 -6.56 10.90 -10.14
C LEU A 261 -7.25 11.98 -10.99
N CYS A 262 -8.47 12.40 -10.61
CA CYS A 262 -9.22 13.45 -11.27
C CYS A 262 -8.56 14.84 -11.13
N ALA A 263 -8.03 15.18 -9.95
CA ALA A 263 -7.29 16.42 -9.75
C ALA A 263 -6.02 16.47 -10.61
N ALA A 264 -5.22 15.40 -10.58
CA ALA A 264 -4.01 15.30 -11.40
C ALA A 264 -4.28 15.34 -12.92
N ARG A 265 -5.43 14.79 -13.37
CA ARG A 265 -5.91 14.89 -14.77
C ARG A 265 -6.30 16.33 -15.14
N ARG A 266 -7.08 17.03 -14.31
CA ARG A 266 -7.54 18.41 -14.60
C ARG A 266 -6.37 19.39 -14.80
N HIS A 267 -5.24 19.18 -14.12
CA HIS A 267 -4.03 20.00 -14.30
C HIS A 267 -3.32 19.84 -15.67
N PHE A 268 -3.72 18.91 -16.54
CA PHE A 268 -3.24 18.91 -17.94
C PHE A 268 -4.06 19.83 -18.83
N ALA A 269 -5.40 19.80 -18.72
CA ALA A 269 -6.28 20.61 -19.56
C ALA A 269 -6.00 22.12 -19.40
N ALA A 270 -5.69 22.57 -18.18
CA ALA A 270 -5.31 23.95 -17.87
C ALA A 270 -3.83 24.29 -18.16
N GLN A 271 -3.10 23.45 -18.89
CA GLN A 271 -1.75 23.69 -19.41
C GLN A 271 -1.64 23.47 -20.93
N SER A 272 -2.75 23.13 -21.58
CA SER A 272 -2.87 22.90 -23.03
C SER A 272 -3.89 23.84 -23.68
N ALA A 273 -4.20 24.95 -23.01
CA ALA A 273 -5.09 26.03 -23.37
C ALA A 273 -4.49 27.34 -22.82
#